data_AF-A0A383BA40-F1
#
_entry.id   AF-A0A383BA40-F1
#
_cell.length_a   1.000
_cell.length_b   1.000
_cell.length_c   1.000
_cell.angle_alpha   90.00
_cell.angle_beta   90.00
_cell.angle_gamma   90.00
#
_symmetry.space_group_name_H-M   'P 1'
#
loop_
_entity.id
_entity.type
_entity.pdbx_description
1 polymer ?
#
loop_
_entity_poly.entity_id
_entity_poly.type
_entity_poly.pdbx_seq_one_letter_code
_entity_poly.pdbx_strand_id
1 'polypeptide(L)'
;IKINDVWGVGRQLTKFYIRNGINTAYDLKKIHNGWIKKNTNVFGSRTAMELRGFPCISLEPHEEKRKNCCVSRSFGRKVTKLEELSEAITAHCLNAAEKIRLDKQTVKKITVFIRTSPFQNKKKYYANSKNIDLAIRTNDSIELVKQALIALRIIYKKEYKYQKAGIIFSDLKDINSYDKNLFSIIRNEKKREKLMKAIDYTNAKYGRHSLSIAQAGLKKIWSGKRQHYSKIDTASFRLLPTVRI
;
A
#
# COMPACT_ATOMS: atom_id res chain seq x y z
N ILE A 1 -21.70 24.13 4.54
CA ILE A 1 -20.83 22.92 4.51
C ILE A 1 -20.65 22.41 5.92
N LYS A 2 -21.08 21.19 6.21
CA LYS A 2 -20.89 20.57 7.54
C LYS A 2 -19.41 20.26 7.75
N ILE A 3 -18.94 20.24 8.98
CA ILE A 3 -17.52 20.07 9.29
C ILE A 3 -16.95 18.73 8.79
N ASN A 4 -17.77 17.67 8.70
CA ASN A 4 -17.38 16.35 8.19
C ASN A 4 -17.22 16.29 6.66
N ASP A 5 -17.72 17.29 5.93
CA ASP A 5 -17.61 17.38 4.48
C ASP A 5 -16.39 18.22 4.05
N VAL A 6 -15.67 18.81 5.01
CA VAL A 6 -14.44 19.57 4.76
C VAL A 6 -13.27 18.60 4.53
N TRP A 7 -12.50 18.82 3.47
CA TRP A 7 -11.34 17.99 3.15
C TRP A 7 -10.33 17.97 4.30
N GLY A 8 -9.74 16.81 4.57
CA GLY A 8 -8.81 16.61 5.69
C GLY A 8 -9.49 16.46 7.06
N VAL A 9 -10.81 16.66 7.19
CA VAL A 9 -11.55 16.47 8.44
C VAL A 9 -12.19 15.07 8.47
N GLY A 10 -11.45 14.11 9.01
CA GLY A 10 -11.95 12.74 9.21
C GLY A 10 -12.84 12.58 10.46
N ARG A 11 -13.44 11.39 10.62
CA ARG A 11 -14.39 11.06 11.71
C ARG A 11 -13.95 11.47 13.13
N GLN A 12 -12.67 11.29 13.47
CA GLN A 12 -12.16 11.67 14.79
C GLN A 12 -12.06 13.19 14.95
N LEU A 13 -11.59 13.89 13.92
CA LEU A 13 -11.53 15.35 13.90
C LEU A 13 -12.93 15.96 13.90
N THR A 14 -13.88 15.39 13.16
CA THR A 14 -15.30 15.79 13.23
C THR A 14 -15.81 15.75 14.67
N LYS A 15 -15.61 14.63 15.39
CA LYS A 15 -16.02 14.52 16.79
C LYS A 15 -15.31 15.52 17.69
N PHE A 16 -14.05 15.82 17.42
CA PHE A 16 -13.28 16.80 18.17
C PHE A 16 -13.83 18.22 17.95
N TYR A 17 -14.04 18.63 16.70
CA TYR A 17 -14.55 19.94 16.35
C TYR A 17 -15.97 20.19 16.89
N ILE A 18 -16.88 19.23 16.71
CA ILE A 18 -18.25 19.33 17.25
C ILE A 18 -18.23 19.51 18.77
N ARG A 19 -17.38 18.76 19.48
CA ARG A 19 -17.22 18.90 20.95
C ARG A 19 -16.72 20.27 21.39
N ASN A 20 -16.04 21.00 20.50
CA ASN A 20 -15.54 22.35 20.76
C ASN A 20 -16.41 23.43 20.07
N GLY A 21 -17.68 23.11 19.75
CA GLY A 21 -18.62 24.07 19.18
C GLY A 21 -18.43 24.40 17.69
N ILE A 22 -17.56 23.65 16.99
CA ILE A 22 -17.24 23.87 15.57
C ILE A 22 -18.01 22.86 14.73
N ASN A 23 -19.15 23.28 14.20
CA ASN A 23 -20.09 22.40 13.48
C ASN A 23 -20.02 22.56 11.96
N THR A 24 -19.55 23.71 11.50
CA THR A 24 -19.50 24.07 10.07
C THR A 24 -18.11 24.52 9.63
N ALA A 25 -17.88 24.52 8.32
CA ALA A 25 -16.66 25.09 7.73
C ALA A 25 -16.49 26.58 8.08
N TYR A 26 -17.60 27.31 8.23
CA TYR A 26 -17.60 28.71 8.63
C TYR A 26 -17.14 28.91 10.08
N ASP A 27 -17.56 28.03 10.98
CA ASP A 27 -17.09 28.05 12.37
C ASP A 27 -15.57 27.79 12.41
N LEU A 28 -15.09 26.81 11.65
CA LEU A 28 -13.66 26.50 11.56
C LEU A 28 -12.86 27.70 11.03
N LYS A 29 -13.41 28.44 10.06
CA LYS A 29 -12.82 29.67 9.51
C LYS A 29 -12.70 30.78 10.57
N LYS A 30 -13.57 30.84 11.58
CA LYS A 30 -13.52 31.87 12.63
C LYS A 30 -12.50 31.58 13.73
N ILE A 31 -12.19 30.31 13.99
CA ILE A 31 -11.36 29.91 15.13
C ILE A 31 -9.89 30.28 14.92
N HIS A 32 -9.25 30.89 15.92
CA HIS A 32 -7.85 31.28 15.85
C HIS A 32 -6.93 30.13 15.40
N ASN A 33 -6.12 30.38 14.36
CA ASN A 33 -5.32 29.34 13.72
C ASN A 33 -4.32 28.66 14.69
N GLY A 34 -3.78 29.41 15.65
CA GLY A 34 -2.92 28.87 16.70
C GLY A 34 -3.62 27.86 17.60
N TRP A 35 -4.91 28.06 17.90
CA TRP A 35 -5.71 27.10 18.66
C TRP A 35 -5.90 25.80 17.87
N ILE A 36 -6.15 25.90 16.57
CA ILE A 36 -6.31 24.74 15.69
C ILE A 36 -5.00 23.95 15.63
N LYS A 37 -3.88 24.62 15.35
CA LYS A 37 -2.55 23.98 15.28
C LYS A 37 -2.17 23.27 16.60
N LYS A 38 -2.50 23.88 17.75
CA LYS A 38 -2.22 23.32 19.08
C LYS A 38 -3.07 22.09 19.41
N ASN A 39 -4.35 22.09 19.02
CA ASN A 39 -5.29 21.05 19.45
C ASN A 39 -5.58 19.96 18.41
N THR A 40 -5.26 20.18 17.12
CA THR A 40 -5.45 19.17 16.07
C THR A 40 -4.14 18.78 15.42
N ASN A 41 -3.72 19.43 14.34
CA ASN A 41 -2.46 19.24 13.67
C ASN A 41 -2.19 20.40 12.68
N VAL A 42 -0.98 20.39 12.10
CA VAL A 42 -0.59 21.38 11.08
C VAL A 42 -1.52 21.35 9.86
N PHE A 43 -2.04 20.18 9.48
CA PHE A 43 -2.96 20.06 8.35
C PHE A 43 -4.31 20.72 8.61
N GLY A 44 -4.88 20.57 9.80
CA GLY A 44 -6.13 21.23 10.19
C GLY A 44 -5.98 22.75 10.21
N SER A 45 -4.82 23.24 10.64
CA SER A 45 -4.46 24.65 10.56
C SER A 45 -4.38 25.13 9.09
N ARG A 46 -3.71 24.38 8.21
CA ARG A 46 -3.67 24.68 6.76
C ARG A 46 -5.07 24.68 6.14
N THR A 47 -5.92 23.70 6.46
CA THR A 47 -7.33 23.67 6.00
C THR A 47 -8.10 24.92 6.43
N ALA A 48 -7.93 25.37 7.68
CA ALA A 48 -8.59 26.58 8.16
C ALA A 48 -8.06 27.86 7.49
N MET A 49 -6.77 27.91 7.14
CA MET A 49 -6.17 29.00 6.37
C MET A 49 -6.67 29.03 4.92
N GLU A 50 -6.80 27.87 4.27
CA GLU A 50 -7.39 27.73 2.94
C GLU A 50 -8.85 28.21 2.91
N LEU A 51 -9.65 27.87 3.93
CA LEU A 51 -11.03 28.38 4.08
C LEU A 51 -11.09 29.92 4.25
N ARG A 52 -9.98 30.55 4.67
CA ARG A 52 -9.82 32.01 4.71
C ARG A 52 -9.33 32.61 3.40
N GLY A 53 -8.96 31.78 2.42
CA GLY A 53 -8.43 32.20 1.13
C GLY A 53 -6.90 32.24 1.05
N PHE A 54 -6.19 31.67 2.03
CA PHE A 54 -4.73 31.56 1.99
C PHE A 54 -4.30 30.21 1.39
N PRO A 55 -3.69 30.18 0.20
CA PRO A 55 -3.21 28.94 -0.40
C PRO A 55 -2.07 28.36 0.45
N CYS A 56 -2.29 27.16 0.97
CA CYS A 56 -1.39 26.41 1.83
C CYS A 56 -0.99 25.05 1.23
N ILE A 57 -1.73 24.56 0.23
CA ILE A 57 -1.48 23.30 -0.46
C ILE A 57 -1.24 23.60 -1.94
N SER A 58 0.02 23.57 -2.36
CA SER A 58 0.39 23.71 -3.76
C SER A 58 0.06 22.44 -4.54
N LEU A 59 -0.34 22.58 -5.80
CA LEU A 59 -0.38 21.48 -6.74
C LEU A 59 1.07 21.08 -7.06
N GLU A 60 1.46 19.86 -6.72
CA GLU A 60 2.78 19.32 -7.09
C GLU A 60 2.69 18.76 -8.52
N PRO A 61 3.45 19.32 -9.48
CA PRO A 61 3.40 18.88 -10.88
C PRO A 61 4.23 17.61 -11.14
N HIS A 62 5.12 17.25 -10.22
CA HIS A 62 5.96 16.05 -10.35
C HIS A 62 5.41 14.93 -9.46
N GLU A 63 5.54 13.70 -9.94
CA GLU A 63 5.29 12.53 -9.10
C GLU A 63 6.58 12.16 -8.34
N GLU A 64 6.57 12.31 -7.01
CA GLU A 64 7.62 11.74 -6.19
C GLU A 64 7.66 10.22 -6.36
N LYS A 65 8.86 9.67 -6.50
CA LYS A 65 9.04 8.22 -6.45
C LYS A 65 8.57 7.66 -5.11
N ARG A 66 8.12 6.42 -5.14
CA ARG A 66 7.55 5.76 -3.95
C ARG A 66 8.60 5.68 -2.85
N LYS A 67 8.20 6.08 -1.64
CA LYS A 67 8.98 5.86 -0.40
C LYS A 67 8.80 4.42 0.12
N ASN A 68 7.65 3.82 -0.17
CA ASN A 68 7.32 2.43 0.13
C ASN A 68 6.32 1.85 -0.89
N CYS A 69 6.28 0.53 -1.02
CA CYS A 69 5.33 -0.16 -1.88
C CYS A 69 4.58 -1.22 -1.07
N CYS A 70 3.31 -0.97 -0.76
CA CYS A 70 2.45 -1.90 -0.05
C CYS A 70 1.47 -2.57 -1.02
N VAL A 71 1.47 -3.89 -1.05
CA VAL A 71 0.45 -4.68 -1.73
C VAL A 71 -0.19 -5.61 -0.72
N SER A 72 -1.45 -5.34 -0.41
CA SER A 72 -2.22 -6.15 0.53
C SER A 72 -3.68 -6.22 0.11
N ARG A 73 -4.33 -7.34 0.41
CA ARG A 73 -5.76 -7.53 0.17
C ARG A 73 -6.41 -8.30 1.31
N SER A 74 -7.64 -7.93 1.62
CA SER A 74 -8.49 -8.77 2.47
C SER A 74 -9.02 -9.92 1.61
N PHE A 75 -9.05 -11.12 2.19
CA PHE A 75 -9.54 -12.32 1.52
C PHE A 75 -11.06 -12.34 1.46
N GLY A 76 -11.62 -12.86 0.36
CA GLY A 76 -13.07 -13.01 0.20
C GLY A 76 -13.67 -14.05 1.15
N ARG A 77 -12.90 -15.09 1.48
CA ARG A 77 -13.15 -16.05 2.55
C ARG A 77 -11.98 -16.06 3.51
N LYS A 78 -12.23 -16.42 4.77
CA LYS A 78 -11.13 -16.54 5.74
C LYS A 78 -10.21 -17.69 5.33
N VAL A 79 -8.91 -17.44 5.33
CA VAL A 79 -7.87 -18.39 4.96
C VAL A 79 -7.29 -18.99 6.22
N THR A 80 -7.10 -20.31 6.24
CA THR A 80 -6.51 -21.05 7.37
C THR A 80 -5.25 -21.79 7.00
N LYS A 81 -5.14 -22.25 5.74
CA LYS A 81 -4.01 -23.05 5.26
C LYS A 81 -2.82 -22.15 4.93
N LEU A 82 -1.62 -22.63 5.26
CA LEU A 82 -0.36 -21.96 4.91
C LEU A 82 -0.16 -21.86 3.39
N GLU A 83 -0.57 -22.88 2.64
CA GLU A 83 -0.52 -22.92 1.17
C GLU A 83 -1.26 -21.73 0.55
N GLU A 84 -2.52 -21.53 0.93
CA GLU A 84 -3.36 -20.42 0.44
C GLU A 84 -2.78 -19.04 0.81
N LEU A 85 -2.19 -18.91 2.00
CA LEU A 85 -1.47 -17.70 2.38
C LEU A 85 -0.20 -17.50 1.56
N SER A 86 0.51 -18.59 1.24
CA SER A 86 1.75 -18.56 0.46
C SER A 86 1.48 -18.14 -0.97
N GLU A 87 0.41 -18.64 -1.59
CA GLU A 87 -0.08 -18.16 -2.89
C GLU A 87 -0.39 -16.67 -2.86
N ALA A 88 -1.11 -16.22 -1.83
CA ALA A 88 -1.48 -14.81 -1.68
C ALA A 88 -0.27 -13.90 -1.52
N ILE A 89 0.66 -14.24 -0.62
CA ILE A 89 1.89 -13.49 -0.41
C ILE A 89 2.75 -13.49 -1.66
N THR A 90 2.86 -14.62 -2.36
CA THR A 90 3.61 -14.69 -3.63
C THR A 90 3.00 -13.74 -4.67
N ALA A 91 1.68 -13.80 -4.89
CA ALA A 91 1.03 -12.91 -5.84
C ALA A 91 1.15 -11.43 -5.45
N HIS A 92 1.10 -11.10 -4.16
CA HIS A 92 1.30 -9.75 -3.67
C HIS A 92 2.75 -9.28 -3.86
N CYS A 93 3.72 -10.15 -3.61
CA CYS A 93 5.14 -9.88 -3.81
C CYS A 93 5.48 -9.65 -5.28
N LEU A 94 4.97 -10.49 -6.19
CA LEU A 94 5.12 -10.30 -7.64
C LEU A 94 4.60 -8.94 -8.11
N ASN A 95 3.38 -8.58 -7.71
CA ASN A 95 2.77 -7.30 -8.03
C ASN A 95 3.53 -6.11 -7.42
N ALA A 96 4.06 -6.27 -6.21
CA ALA A 96 4.87 -5.22 -5.58
C ALA A 96 6.21 -5.04 -6.30
N ALA A 97 6.82 -6.14 -6.74
CA ALA A 97 8.10 -6.17 -7.44
C ALA A 97 7.99 -5.55 -8.83
N GLU A 98 6.92 -5.86 -9.57
CA GLU A 98 6.61 -5.22 -10.85
C GLU A 98 6.47 -3.70 -10.70
N LYS A 99 5.75 -3.23 -9.68
CA LYS A 99 5.58 -1.79 -9.41
C LYS A 99 6.88 -1.07 -9.14
N ILE A 100 7.73 -1.60 -8.26
CA ILE A 100 9.02 -0.93 -7.97
C ILE A 100 9.96 -0.97 -9.18
N ARG A 101 9.85 -1.97 -10.06
CA ARG A 101 10.62 -2.02 -11.32
C ARG A 101 10.15 -0.96 -12.31
N LEU A 102 8.84 -0.72 -12.42
CA LEU A 102 8.30 0.39 -13.21
C LEU A 102 8.85 1.74 -12.71
N ASP A 103 8.96 1.91 -11.40
CA ASP A 103 9.53 3.12 -10.77
C ASP A 103 11.08 3.16 -10.82
N LYS A 104 11.73 2.14 -11.40
CA LYS A 104 13.20 1.95 -11.45
C LYS A 104 13.88 1.94 -10.07
N GLN A 105 13.21 1.35 -9.09
CA GLN A 105 13.67 1.24 -7.70
C GLN A 105 14.08 -0.19 -7.31
N THR A 106 14.90 -0.26 -6.26
CA THR A 106 15.29 -1.49 -5.56
C THR A 106 14.88 -1.40 -4.09
N VAL A 107 14.62 -2.54 -3.46
CA VAL A 107 14.19 -2.64 -2.06
C VAL A 107 15.31 -3.20 -1.18
N LYS A 108 15.45 -2.68 0.04
CA LYS A 108 16.32 -3.23 1.09
C LYS A 108 15.54 -4.02 2.15
N LYS A 109 14.31 -3.60 2.49
CA LYS A 109 13.53 -4.21 3.57
C LYS A 109 12.18 -4.74 3.09
N ILE A 110 11.88 -5.98 3.44
CA ILE A 110 10.60 -6.65 3.18
C ILE A 110 9.87 -6.85 4.50
N THR A 111 8.63 -6.39 4.57
CA THR A 111 7.72 -6.68 5.70
C THR A 111 6.57 -7.54 5.20
N VAL A 112 6.39 -8.72 5.78
CA VAL A 112 5.21 -9.56 5.55
C VAL A 112 4.33 -9.50 6.77
N PHE A 113 3.03 -9.31 6.56
CA PHE A 113 2.07 -9.25 7.65
C PHE A 113 0.81 -10.08 7.34
N ILE A 114 0.25 -10.66 8.41
CA ILE A 114 -1.01 -11.39 8.39
C ILE A 114 -1.87 -10.97 9.58
N ARG A 115 -3.19 -10.96 9.39
CA ARG A 115 -4.13 -10.68 10.47
C ARG A 115 -5.47 -11.39 10.32
N THR A 116 -6.09 -11.73 11.43
CA THR A 116 -7.49 -12.15 11.52
C THR A 116 -8.41 -10.92 11.55
N SER A 117 -9.72 -11.16 11.64
CA SER A 117 -10.68 -10.07 11.62
C SER A 117 -10.72 -9.34 12.95
N PRO A 118 -10.54 -8.00 12.99
CA PRO A 118 -10.71 -7.22 14.22
C PRO A 118 -12.18 -7.15 14.67
N PHE A 119 -13.12 -7.53 13.79
CA PHE A 119 -14.56 -7.53 14.05
C PHE A 119 -15.08 -8.90 14.53
N GLN A 120 -14.21 -9.91 14.67
CA GLN A 120 -14.57 -11.16 15.34
C GLN A 120 -14.42 -11.02 16.86
N ASN A 121 -15.01 -11.95 17.64
CA ASN A 121 -14.83 -12.05 19.09
C ASN A 121 -13.35 -11.80 19.47
N LYS A 122 -13.12 -10.75 20.29
CA LYS A 122 -11.79 -10.24 20.67
C LYS A 122 -10.84 -11.34 21.15
N LYS A 123 -11.36 -12.41 21.75
CA LYS A 123 -10.61 -13.59 22.22
C LYS A 123 -9.85 -14.35 21.12
N LYS A 124 -10.13 -14.11 19.82
CA LYS A 124 -9.47 -14.79 18.68
C LYS A 124 -8.79 -13.82 17.69
N TYR A 125 -8.54 -12.57 18.11
CA TYR A 125 -7.79 -11.63 17.30
C TYR A 125 -6.31 -12.00 17.28
N TYR A 126 -5.73 -12.10 16.08
CA TYR A 126 -4.31 -12.33 15.89
C TYR A 126 -3.83 -11.47 14.72
N ALA A 127 -2.75 -10.74 14.96
CA ALA A 127 -2.05 -9.98 13.94
C ALA A 127 -0.56 -10.09 14.23
N ASN A 128 0.23 -10.34 13.19
CA ASN A 128 1.68 -10.42 13.31
C ASN A 128 2.34 -9.99 12.01
N SER A 129 3.57 -9.51 12.12
CA SER A 129 4.38 -9.08 10.99
C SER A 129 5.85 -9.42 11.22
N LYS A 130 6.55 -9.79 10.16
CA LYS A 130 7.99 -10.02 10.19
C LYS A 130 8.68 -9.17 9.15
N ASN A 131 9.75 -8.51 9.60
CA ASN A 131 10.64 -7.73 8.77
C ASN A 131 11.87 -8.57 8.45
N ILE A 132 12.29 -8.53 7.18
CA ILE A 132 13.55 -9.10 6.69
C ILE A 132 14.33 -7.96 6.06
N ASP A 133 15.57 -7.79 6.51
CA ASP A 133 16.55 -6.91 5.88
C ASP A 133 17.37 -7.74 4.89
N LEU A 134 17.38 -7.33 3.62
CA LEU A 134 18.09 -8.02 2.56
C LEU A 134 19.57 -7.67 2.62
N ALA A 135 20.47 -8.64 2.48
CA ALA A 135 21.91 -8.33 2.43
C ALA A 135 22.24 -7.34 1.31
N ILE A 136 21.62 -7.51 0.14
CA ILE A 136 21.81 -6.69 -1.06
C ILE A 136 20.46 -6.16 -1.52
N ARG A 137 20.42 -4.89 -1.97
CA ARG A 137 19.22 -4.30 -2.54
C ARG A 137 18.87 -5.00 -3.84
N THR A 138 17.61 -5.37 -4.01
CA THR A 138 17.18 -6.09 -5.21
C THR A 138 15.77 -5.70 -5.62
N ASN A 139 15.43 -5.95 -6.87
CA ASN A 139 14.07 -5.90 -7.41
C ASN A 139 13.71 -7.21 -8.12
N ASP A 140 14.48 -8.28 -7.89
CA ASP A 140 14.24 -9.60 -8.45
C ASP A 140 13.07 -10.29 -7.77
N SER A 141 12.02 -10.58 -8.54
CA SER A 141 10.79 -11.20 -8.03
C SER A 141 11.02 -12.53 -7.32
N ILE A 142 11.96 -13.35 -7.79
CA ILE A 142 12.21 -14.70 -7.26
C ILE A 142 12.87 -14.61 -5.89
N GLU A 143 13.87 -13.75 -5.73
CA GLU A 143 14.53 -13.54 -4.44
C GLU A 143 13.56 -12.93 -3.43
N LEU A 144 12.79 -11.92 -3.84
CA LEU A 144 11.81 -11.25 -2.98
C LEU A 144 10.73 -12.23 -2.50
N VAL A 145 10.22 -13.09 -3.39
CA VAL A 145 9.22 -14.13 -3.04
C VAL A 145 9.81 -15.13 -2.04
N LYS A 146 11.05 -15.60 -2.27
CA LYS A 146 11.73 -16.54 -1.36
C LYS A 146 11.79 -15.98 0.06
N GLN A 147 12.27 -14.74 0.20
CA GLN A 147 12.37 -14.08 1.51
C GLN A 147 10.98 -13.84 2.13
N ALA A 148 10.00 -13.40 1.34
CA ALA A 148 8.64 -13.19 1.82
C ALA A 148 7.98 -14.47 2.37
N LEU A 149 8.22 -15.62 1.73
CA LEU A 149 7.70 -16.90 2.21
C LEU A 149 8.38 -17.39 3.49
N ILE A 150 9.68 -17.12 3.67
CA ILE A 150 10.38 -17.36 4.93
C ILE A 150 9.74 -16.53 6.05
N ALA A 151 9.52 -15.23 5.82
CA ALA A 151 8.83 -14.36 6.78
C ALA A 151 7.43 -14.88 7.12
N LEU A 152 6.66 -15.32 6.12
CA LEU A 152 5.32 -15.86 6.32
C LEU A 152 5.33 -17.10 7.24
N ARG A 153 6.27 -18.04 7.02
CA ARG A 153 6.38 -19.25 7.84
C ARG A 153 6.62 -18.94 9.31
N ILE A 154 7.40 -17.91 9.62
CA ILE A 154 7.71 -17.49 10.99
C ILE A 154 6.48 -16.92 11.70
N ILE A 155 5.65 -16.15 10.99
CA ILE A 155 4.49 -15.47 11.61
C ILE A 155 3.21 -16.29 11.53
N TYR A 156 3.18 -17.36 10.74
CA TYR A 156 2.01 -18.20 10.60
C TYR A 156 1.77 -19.02 11.87
N LYS A 157 0.54 -18.94 12.37
CA LYS A 157 0.01 -19.83 13.39
C LYS A 157 -1.15 -20.65 12.83
N LYS A 158 -1.11 -21.96 13.09
CA LYS A 158 -2.22 -22.88 12.82
C LYS A 158 -3.46 -22.44 13.62
N GLU A 159 -4.65 -22.86 13.18
CA GLU A 159 -5.96 -22.62 13.83
C GLU A 159 -6.54 -21.21 13.72
N TYR A 160 -5.75 -20.21 13.32
CA TYR A 160 -6.26 -18.87 13.05
C TYR A 160 -6.91 -18.76 11.67
N LYS A 161 -8.01 -18.00 11.63
CA LYS A 161 -8.77 -17.68 10.41
C LYS A 161 -8.37 -16.29 9.92
N TYR A 162 -7.36 -16.23 9.06
CA TYR A 162 -6.81 -14.99 8.54
C TYR A 162 -7.81 -14.30 7.60
N GLN A 163 -7.97 -12.99 7.77
CA GLN A 163 -8.81 -12.15 6.91
C GLN A 163 -7.98 -11.32 5.94
N LYS A 164 -6.73 -11.00 6.27
CA LYS A 164 -5.88 -10.15 5.42
C LYS A 164 -4.43 -10.59 5.51
N ALA A 165 -3.76 -10.54 4.37
CA ALA A 165 -2.31 -10.65 4.26
C ALA A 165 -1.77 -9.56 3.34
N GLY A 166 -0.47 -9.30 3.43
CA GLY A 166 0.19 -8.35 2.56
C GLY A 166 1.68 -8.30 2.73
N ILE A 167 2.30 -7.60 1.80
CA ILE A 167 3.73 -7.30 1.80
C ILE A 167 3.93 -5.79 1.69
N ILE A 168 4.98 -5.31 2.35
CA ILE A 168 5.45 -3.92 2.28
C ILE A 168 6.93 -3.96 1.92
N PHE A 169 7.29 -3.29 0.84
CA PHE A 169 8.66 -2.96 0.51
C PHE A 169 8.97 -1.56 1.02
N SER A 170 10.05 -1.46 1.79
CA SER A 170 10.48 -0.25 2.47
C SER A 170 11.97 -0.01 2.22
N ASP A 171 12.41 1.23 2.45
CA ASP A 171 13.77 1.66 2.10
C ASP A 171 14.03 1.43 0.61
N LEU A 172 13.15 2.02 -0.21
CA LEU A 172 13.27 2.00 -1.67
C LEU A 172 14.31 3.03 -2.10
N LYS A 173 15.19 2.63 -3.02
CA LYS A 173 16.19 3.51 -3.63
C LYS A 173 16.24 3.31 -5.13
N ASP A 174 16.65 4.36 -5.83
CA ASP A 174 16.85 4.31 -7.27
C ASP A 174 17.95 3.33 -7.63
N ILE A 175 17.74 2.59 -8.71
CA ILE A 175 18.72 1.61 -9.19
C ILE A 175 20.08 2.24 -9.51
N ASN A 176 20.09 3.53 -9.90
CA ASN A 176 21.31 4.29 -10.21
C ASN A 176 22.04 4.84 -8.98
N SER A 177 21.39 4.85 -7.80
CA SER A 177 21.98 5.39 -6.57
C SER A 177 22.83 4.38 -5.80
N TYR A 178 23.02 3.19 -6.35
CA TYR A 178 23.75 2.10 -5.72
C TYR A 178 25.10 1.90 -6.42
N ASP A 179 26.17 2.32 -5.73
CA ASP A 179 27.51 1.87 -6.05
C ASP A 179 27.60 0.37 -5.74
N LYS A 180 27.99 -0.40 -6.76
CA LYS A 180 28.17 -1.84 -6.68
C LYS A 180 29.07 -2.18 -5.49
N ASN A 181 28.54 -2.96 -4.54
CA ASN A 181 29.34 -3.51 -3.45
C ASN A 181 30.60 -4.18 -4.01
N LEU A 182 31.75 -4.05 -3.35
CA LEU A 182 33.02 -4.66 -3.78
C LEU A 182 32.89 -6.20 -4.00
N PHE A 183 31.96 -6.84 -3.26
CA PHE A 183 31.63 -8.26 -3.35
C PHE A 183 30.41 -8.59 -4.25
N SER A 184 29.84 -7.61 -4.96
CA SER A 184 28.67 -7.77 -5.84
C SER A 184 29.01 -8.39 -7.20
N ILE A 185 30.20 -8.99 -7.35
CA ILE A 185 30.57 -9.85 -8.48
C ILE A 185 29.80 -11.19 -8.36
N ILE A 186 28.49 -11.12 -8.24
CA ILE A 186 27.61 -12.27 -8.23
C ILE A 186 27.25 -12.52 -9.70
N ARG A 187 27.95 -13.50 -10.29
CA ARG A 187 27.63 -14.05 -11.62
C ARG A 187 26.11 -14.24 -11.73
N ASN A 188 25.51 -13.61 -12.75
CA ASN A 188 24.10 -13.71 -13.20
C ASN A 188 23.16 -12.51 -12.98
N GLU A 189 23.58 -11.38 -12.38
CA GLU A 189 22.69 -10.19 -12.27
C GLU A 189 22.12 -9.75 -13.63
N LYS A 190 22.96 -9.64 -14.67
CA LYS A 190 22.51 -9.28 -16.03
C LYS A 190 21.50 -10.28 -16.61
N LYS A 191 21.64 -11.57 -16.32
CA LYS A 191 20.70 -12.60 -16.79
C LYS A 191 19.36 -12.48 -16.07
N ARG A 192 19.40 -12.27 -14.74
CA ARG A 192 18.20 -12.08 -13.90
C ARG A 192 17.46 -10.80 -14.28
N GLU A 193 18.16 -9.72 -14.59
CA GLU A 193 17.56 -8.46 -15.07
C GLU A 193 16.83 -8.66 -16.40
N LYS A 194 17.46 -9.33 -17.38
CA LYS A 194 16.83 -9.68 -18.67
C LYS A 194 15.58 -10.56 -18.47
N LEU A 195 15.66 -11.54 -17.57
CA LEU A 195 14.53 -12.40 -17.23
C LEU A 195 13.36 -11.60 -16.65
N MET A 196 13.63 -10.72 -15.68
CA MET A 196 12.58 -9.88 -15.08
C MET A 196 11.91 -8.98 -16.12
N LYS A 197 12.70 -8.34 -17.00
CA LYS A 197 12.16 -7.53 -18.10
C LYS A 197 11.28 -8.34 -19.05
N ALA A 198 11.68 -9.57 -19.39
CA ALA A 198 10.89 -10.44 -20.27
C ALA A 198 9.55 -10.85 -19.62
N ILE A 199 9.57 -11.17 -18.33
CA ILE A 199 8.35 -11.50 -17.57
C ILE A 199 7.41 -10.29 -17.54
N ASP A 200 7.93 -9.11 -17.20
CA ASP A 200 7.13 -7.88 -17.10
C ASP A 200 6.55 -7.50 -18.47
N TYR A 201 7.35 -7.56 -19.54
CA TYR A 201 6.89 -7.28 -20.90
C TYR A 201 5.75 -8.21 -21.33
N THR A 202 5.88 -9.51 -21.05
CA THR A 202 4.85 -10.49 -21.41
C THR A 202 3.56 -10.24 -20.63
N ASN A 203 3.66 -9.92 -19.33
CA ASN A 203 2.51 -9.57 -18.50
C ASN A 203 1.85 -8.24 -18.93
N ALA A 204 2.62 -7.27 -19.41
CA ALA A 204 2.08 -6.03 -19.95
C ALA A 204 1.33 -6.27 -21.27
N LYS A 205 1.87 -7.12 -22.16
CA LYS A 205 1.33 -7.38 -23.49
C LYS A 205 0.10 -8.30 -23.50
N TYR A 206 0.15 -9.40 -22.76
CA TYR A 206 -0.88 -10.45 -22.80
C TYR A 206 -1.87 -10.38 -21.63
N GLY A 207 -1.64 -9.45 -20.69
CA GLY A 207 -2.51 -9.22 -19.54
C GLY A 207 -1.87 -9.65 -18.22
N ARG A 208 -2.35 -9.04 -17.13
CA ARG A 208 -1.78 -9.21 -15.80
C ARG A 208 -1.83 -10.68 -15.37
N HIS A 209 -0.68 -11.20 -14.93
CA HIS A 209 -0.47 -12.59 -14.50
C HIS A 209 -0.50 -13.63 -15.64
N SER A 210 -0.20 -13.25 -16.89
CA SER A 210 0.02 -14.20 -17.99
C SER A 210 1.22 -15.13 -17.73
N LEU A 211 2.31 -14.57 -17.20
CA LEU A 211 3.44 -15.30 -16.66
C LEU A 211 3.54 -15.03 -15.15
N SER A 212 3.65 -16.11 -14.38
CA SER A 212 3.78 -16.05 -12.93
C SER A 212 4.66 -17.18 -12.42
N ILE A 213 5.19 -17.01 -11.21
CA ILE A 213 5.86 -18.09 -10.49
C ILE A 213 4.81 -19.12 -10.06
N ALA A 214 5.11 -20.42 -10.20
CA ALA A 214 4.19 -21.52 -9.89
C ALA A 214 3.60 -21.42 -8.46
N GLN A 215 4.41 -20.98 -7.51
CA GLN A 215 4.02 -20.77 -6.11
C GLN A 215 2.90 -19.73 -5.92
N ALA A 216 2.60 -18.89 -6.93
CA ALA A 216 1.49 -17.93 -6.88
C ALA A 216 0.11 -18.59 -7.05
N GLY A 217 0.06 -19.85 -7.49
CA GLY A 217 -1.16 -20.59 -7.77
C GLY A 217 -1.87 -20.11 -9.04
N LEU A 218 -2.53 -21.04 -9.74
CA LEU A 218 -3.31 -20.74 -10.95
C LEU A 218 -4.72 -20.25 -10.60
N LYS A 219 -5.35 -20.85 -9.58
CA LYS A 219 -6.72 -20.55 -9.16
C LYS A 219 -6.73 -19.87 -7.80
N LYS A 220 -6.90 -18.55 -7.79
CA LYS A 220 -6.88 -17.72 -6.57
C LYS A 220 -8.21 -17.80 -5.80
N ILE A 221 -8.44 -18.92 -5.12
CA ILE A 221 -9.68 -19.18 -4.33
C ILE A 221 -9.83 -18.15 -3.18
N TRP A 222 -8.73 -17.56 -2.73
CA TRP A 222 -8.67 -16.54 -1.69
C TRP A 222 -8.99 -15.11 -2.19
N SER A 223 -9.25 -14.92 -3.50
CA SER A 223 -9.46 -13.61 -4.09
C SER A 223 -10.53 -12.77 -3.37
N GLY A 224 -10.31 -11.45 -3.35
CA GLY A 224 -11.17 -10.52 -2.63
C GLY A 224 -12.55 -10.39 -3.26
N LYS A 225 -13.59 -10.22 -2.44
CA LYS A 225 -14.95 -9.92 -2.91
C LYS A 225 -15.00 -8.50 -3.48
N ARG A 226 -15.59 -8.34 -4.67
CA ARG A 226 -15.77 -7.05 -5.37
C ARG A 226 -17.25 -6.74 -5.63
N GLN A 227 -18.12 -6.96 -4.64
CA GLN A 227 -19.58 -6.80 -4.81
C GLN A 227 -20.07 -5.34 -4.70
N HIS A 228 -19.25 -4.44 -4.16
CA HIS A 228 -19.60 -3.03 -3.94
C HIS A 228 -18.57 -2.09 -4.59
N TYR A 229 -18.21 -2.32 -5.85
CA TYR A 229 -17.36 -1.38 -6.57
C TYR A 229 -18.17 -0.12 -6.91
N SER A 230 -17.59 1.06 -6.73
CA SER A 230 -18.19 2.30 -7.24
C SER A 230 -18.22 2.25 -8.76
N LYS A 231 -19.30 2.72 -9.37
CA LYS A 231 -19.39 2.87 -10.84
C LYS A 231 -18.42 3.92 -11.41
N ILE A 232 -17.82 4.73 -10.53
CA ILE A 232 -16.81 5.74 -10.87
C ILE A 232 -15.43 5.08 -10.88
N ASP A 233 -14.76 5.15 -12.03
CA ASP A 233 -13.35 4.77 -12.18
C ASP A 233 -12.49 6.03 -12.09
N THR A 234 -11.71 6.15 -11.01
CA THR A 234 -10.79 7.27 -10.80
C THR A 234 -9.62 7.28 -11.78
N ALA A 235 -9.43 6.23 -12.57
CA ALA A 235 -8.42 6.16 -13.62
C ALA A 235 -8.96 6.51 -15.03
N SER A 236 -10.25 6.86 -15.16
CA SER A 236 -10.87 7.25 -16.42
C SER A 236 -11.39 8.69 -16.35
N PHE A 237 -10.79 9.58 -17.14
CA PHE A 237 -11.23 10.97 -17.26
C PHE A 237 -12.70 11.11 -17.70
N ARG A 238 -13.26 10.08 -18.37
CA ARG A 238 -14.66 10.06 -18.83
C ARG A 238 -15.67 9.93 -17.69
N LEU A 239 -15.25 9.47 -16.51
CA LEU A 239 -16.11 9.25 -15.35
C LEU A 239 -15.95 10.35 -14.29
N LEU A 240 -15.27 11.46 -14.62
CA LEU A 240 -15.14 12.60 -13.73
C LEU A 240 -16.48 13.36 -13.59
N PRO A 241 -16.82 13.85 -12.39
CA PRO A 241 -17.97 14.73 -12.20
C PRO A 241 -17.80 16.01 -13.04
N THR A 242 -18.77 16.31 -13.91
CA THR A 242 -18.82 17.58 -14.65
C THR A 242 -19.49 18.64 -13.79
N VAL A 243 -18.74 19.69 -13.45
CA VAL A 243 -19.31 20.87 -12.80
C VAL A 243 -19.84 21.78 -13.89
N ARG A 244 -21.15 22.04 -13.91
CA ARG A 244 -21.73 23.11 -14.74
C ARG A 244 -21.56 24.42 -13.99
N ILE A 245 -20.92 25.39 -14.64
CA ILE A 245 -20.84 26.79 -14.20
C ILE A 245 -22.07 27.52 -14.75
#